data_AF-A0A7L8ABT0-F1
#
_entry.id   AF-A0A7L8ABT0-F1
#
_cell.length_a   1.000
_cell.length_b   1.000
_cell.length_c   1.000
_cell.angle_alpha   90.00
_cell.angle_beta   90.00
_cell.angle_gamma   90.00
#
_symmetry.space_group_name_H-M   'P 1'
#
loop_
_entity.id
_entity.type
_entity.pdbx_description
1 polymer ?
#
loop_
_entity_poly.entity_id
_entity_poly.type
_entity_poly.pdbx_seq_one_letter_code
_entity_poly.pdbx_strand_id
1 'polypeptide(L)' 'MKILIKILFIVFLIWSILGVYLINTEHEKAKIVMGLCVLYLSFIFMPIFIYYRYRDGKYKKYIINDDKLRNAFKQQGKG' A
#
# COMPACT_ATOMS: atom_id res chain seq x y z
N MET A 1 3.26 -12.83 6.87
CA MET A 1 3.31 -11.64 5.97
C MET A 1 2.03 -10.80 5.94
N LYS A 2 0.81 -11.38 5.82
CA LYS A 2 -0.45 -10.62 6.00
C LYS A 2 -0.58 -9.98 7.39
N ILE A 3 -0.03 -10.63 8.42
CA ILE A 3 -0.05 -10.16 9.81
C ILE A 3 0.76 -8.88 9.99
N LEU A 4 1.94 -8.76 9.37
CA LEU A 4 2.77 -7.55 9.47
C LEU A 4 2.04 -6.32 8.94
N ILE A 5 1.41 -6.43 7.76
CA ILE A 5 0.61 -5.34 7.19
C ILE A 5 -0.64 -5.06 8.04
N LYS A 6 -1.31 -6.09 8.55
CA LYS A 6 -2.44 -5.89 9.47
C LYS A 6 -2.01 -5.12 10.73
N ILE A 7 -0.86 -5.45 11.32
CA ILE A 7 -0.32 -4.76 12.50
C ILE A 7 0.02 -3.31 12.15
N LEU A 8 0.76 -3.08 11.07
CA LEU A 8 1.09 -1.72 10.58
C LEU A 8 -0.17 -0.88 10.34
N PHE A 9 -1.23 -1.50 9.81
CA PHE A 9 -2.50 -0.83 9.56
C PHE A 9 -3.27 -0.52 10.85
N ILE A 10 -3.26 -1.42 11.84
CA ILE A 10 -3.87 -1.18 13.15
C ILE A 10 -3.14 -0.05 13.89
N VAL A 11 -1.81 -0.05 13.86
CA VAL A 11 -0.99 1.03 14.44
C VAL A 11 -1.31 2.36 13.77
N PHE A 12 -1.42 2.37 12.43
CA PHE A 12 -1.83 3.56 11.70
C PHE A 12 -3.22 4.07 12.13
N LEU A 13 -4.21 3.19 12.27
CA LEU A 13 -5.55 3.58 12.72
C LEU A 13 -5.56 4.19 14.13
N ILE A 14 -4.86 3.57 15.09
CA ILE A 14 -4.75 4.09 16.45
C ILE A 14 -4.07 5.46 16.43
N TRP A 15 -3.00 5.61 15.66
CA TRP A 15 -2.29 6.88 15.55
C TRP A 15 -3.11 7.96 14.85
N SER A 16 -3.88 7.63 13.81
CA SER A 16 -4.82 8.56 13.18
C SER A 16 -5.89 9.03 14.16
N ILE A 17 -6.46 8.12 14.97
CA ILE A 17 -7.46 8.48 15.99
C ILE A 17 -6.84 9.41 17.05
N LEU A 18 -5.63 9.11 17.53
CA LEU A 18 -4.90 9.97 18.45
C LEU A 18 -4.60 11.35 17.84
N GLY A 19 -4.18 11.40 16.57
CA GLY A 19 -3.91 12.65 15.86
C GLY A 19 -5.17 13.53 15.76
N VAL A 20 -6.30 12.95 15.38
CA VAL A 20 -7.59 13.66 15.30
C VAL A 20 -8.07 14.09 16.70
N TYR A 21 -7.94 13.24 17.71
CA TYR A 21 -8.27 13.60 19.09
C TYR A 21 -7.44 14.79 19.58
N LEU A 22 -6.12 14.78 19.34
CA LEU A 22 -5.24 15.89 19.70
C LEU A 22 -5.60 17.20 18.97
N ILE A 23 -5.99 17.11 17.70
CA ILE A 23 -6.48 18.28 16.94
C ILE A 23 -7.73 18.86 17.59
N ASN A 24 -8.70 18.02 17.96
CA ASN A 24 -9.94 18.47 18.60
C ASN A 24 -9.71 19.11 19.98
N THR A 25 -8.64 18.72 20.68
CA THR A 25 -8.23 19.34 21.95
C THR A 25 -7.40 20.62 21.77
N GLU A 26 -7.23 21.11 20.55
CA GLU A 26 -6.38 22.27 20.18
C GLU A 26 -4.95 22.19 20.74
N HIS A 27 -4.46 20.97 20.96
CA HIS A 27 -3.14 20.77 21.54
C HIS A 27 -2.08 21.26 20.56
N GLU A 28 -1.13 22.07 21.03
CA GLU A 28 -0.06 22.66 20.21
C GLU A 28 0.75 21.61 19.42
N LYS A 29 0.88 20.39 19.98
CA LYS A 29 1.60 19.27 19.37
C LYS A 29 0.78 18.51 18.32
N ALA A 30 -0.50 18.82 18.13
CA ALA A 30 -1.39 18.11 17.21
C ALA A 30 -0.89 18.13 15.76
N LYS A 31 -0.37 19.28 15.31
CA LYS A 31 0.22 19.43 13.96
C LYS A 31 1.45 18.55 13.77
N ILE A 32 2.31 18.46 14.79
CA ILE A 32 3.52 17.61 14.75
C ILE A 32 3.12 16.14 14.70
N VAL A 33 2.17 15.72 15.55
CA VAL A 33 1.68 14.33 15.59
C VAL A 33 1.02 13.92 14.27
N MET A 34 0.26 14.82 13.64
CA MET A 34 -0.29 14.58 12.30
C MET A 34 0.78 14.52 11.22
N GLY A 35 1.78 15.41 11.26
CA GLY A 35 2.91 15.37 10.33
C GLY A 35 3.68 14.04 10.43
N LEU A 36 3.93 13.56 11.65
CA LEU A 36 4.55 12.27 11.90
C LEU A 36 3.71 11.09 11.39
N CYS A 37 2.38 11.17 11.53
CA CYS A 37 1.46 10.16 10.97
C CYS A 37 1.56 10.09 9.44
N VAL A 38 1.60 11.24 8.76
CA VAL A 38 1.79 11.31 7.30
C VAL A 38 3.17 10.79 6.88
N LEU A 39 4.22 11.15 7.63
CA LEU A 39 5.58 10.63 7.36
C LEU A 39 5.65 9.11 7.51
N TYR A 40 5.06 8.57 8.59
CA TYR A 40 4.95 7.13 8.78
C TYR A 40 4.21 6.46 7.62
N LEU A 41 3.09 7.04 7.18
CA LEU A 41 2.31 6.51 6.06
C LEU A 41 3.14 6.48 4.75
N SER A 42 3.82 7.59 4.43
CA SER A 42 4.56 7.76 3.19
C SER A 42 5.86 6.94 3.14
N PHE A 43 6.62 6.90 4.24
CA PHE A 43 7.97 6.30 4.24
C PHE A 43 8.03 4.88 4.82
N ILE A 44 7.06 4.48 5.64
CA ILE A 44 7.07 3.15 6.27
C ILE A 44 5.94 2.30 5.69
N PHE A 45 4.70 2.76 5.80
CA PHE A 45 3.54 1.95 5.41
C PHE A 45 3.52 1.69 3.89
N MET A 46 3.68 2.74 3.08
CA MET A 46 3.59 2.63 1.62
C MET A 46 4.69 1.72 1.01
N PRO A 47 5.98 1.86 1.33
CA PRO A 47 7.02 1.01 0.75
C PRO A 47 6.88 -0.46 1.18
N ILE A 48 6.54 -0.71 2.45
CA ILE A 48 6.32 -2.08 2.95
C ILE A 48 5.09 -2.70 2.26
N PHE A 49 4.02 -1.92 2.08
CA PHE A 49 2.81 -2.36 1.41
C PHE A 49 3.07 -2.75 -0.06
N ILE A 50 3.79 -1.90 -0.80
CA ILE A 50 4.19 -2.16 -2.19
C ILE A 50 5.07 -3.41 -2.23
N TYR A 51 6.12 -3.47 -1.43
CA TYR A 51 7.02 -4.63 -1.39
C TYR A 51 6.25 -5.93 -1.17
N TYR A 52 5.37 -5.97 -0.16
CA TYR A 52 4.56 -7.16 0.10
C TYR A 52 3.65 -7.51 -1.08
N ARG A 53 2.99 -6.52 -1.69
CA ARG A 53 2.03 -6.78 -2.76
C ARG A 53 2.67 -7.32 -4.03
N TYR A 54 3.89 -6.87 -4.36
CA TYR A 54 4.57 -7.26 -5.59
C TYR A 54 5.57 -8.41 -5.43
N ARG A 55 5.95 -8.76 -4.19
CA ARG A 55 6.91 -9.84 -3.88
C ARG A 55 6.46 -11.24 -4.33
N ASP A 56 5.19 -11.59 -4.28
CA ASP A 56 4.70 -12.95 -4.56
C ASP A 56 4.61 -13.28 -6.08
N GLY A 57 5.49 -12.74 -6.93
CA GLY A 57 5.59 -13.15 -8.34
C GLY A 57 4.45 -12.68 -9.25
N LYS A 58 3.46 -11.93 -8.74
CA LYS A 58 2.33 -11.40 -9.53
C LYS A 58 2.75 -10.47 -10.66
N TYR A 59 3.94 -9.89 -10.59
CA TYR A 59 4.51 -9.13 -11.71
C TYR A 59 4.66 -10.00 -12.98
N LYS A 60 4.95 -11.31 -12.84
CA LYS A 60 5.03 -12.24 -13.98
C LYS A 60 3.69 -12.39 -14.72
N LYS A 61 2.57 -12.08 -14.09
CA LYS A 61 1.26 -12.06 -14.75
C LYS A 61 1.17 -10.92 -15.79
N TYR A 62 1.86 -9.80 -15.55
CA TYR A 62 1.89 -8.63 -16.42
C TYR A 62 3.06 -8.61 -17.40
N ILE A 63 4.06 -9.48 -17.23
CA ILE A 63 5.09 -9.69 -18.25
C ILE A 63 4.40 -10.34 -19.48
N ILE A 64 4.45 -9.62 -20.60
CA ILE A 64 4.10 -10.14 -21.92
C ILE A 64 5.27 -11.02 -22.37
N ASN A 65 5.03 -12.32 -22.46
CA ASN A 65 5.96 -13.27 -23.08
C ASN A 65 5.46 -13.63 -24.47
N ASP A 66 6.35 -14.13 -25.33
CA ASP A 66 6.03 -14.52 -26.70
C ASP A 66 4.84 -15.49 -26.79
N ASP A 67 4.71 -16.42 -25.83
CA ASP A 67 3.57 -17.34 -25.77
C ASP A 67 2.23 -16.64 -25.51
N LYS A 68 2.21 -15.57 -24.69
CA LYS A 68 1.00 -14.76 -24.44
C LYS A 68 0.63 -13.92 -25.66
N LEU A 69 1.61 -13.31 -26.31
CA LEU A 69 1.42 -12.59 -27.57
C LEU A 69 0.85 -13.53 -28.63
N ARG A 70 1.47 -14.69 -28.83
CA ARG A 70 1.06 -15.68 -29.84
C ARG A 70 -0.36 -16.18 -29.60
N ASN A 71 -0.75 -16.40 -28.33
CA ASN A 71 -2.11 -16.79 -27.98
C ASN A 71 -3.14 -15.67 -28.18
N ALA A 72 -2.80 -14.41 -27.90
CA ALA A 72 -3.66 -13.26 -28.14
C ALA A 72 -3.93 -13.08 -29.65
N PHE A 73 -2.90 -13.13 -30.49
CA PHE A 73 -3.06 -13.03 -31.94
C PHE A 73 -3.79 -14.23 -32.54
N LYS A 74 -3.59 -15.45 -32.01
CA LYS A 74 -4.35 -16.64 -32.44
C LYS A 74 -5.85 -16.58 -32.09
N GLN A 75 -6.23 -15.87 -31.03
CA GLN A 75 -7.65 -15.65 -30.73
C GLN A 75 -8.28 -14.59 -31.64
N GLN A 76 -7.49 -13.60 -32.07
CA GLN A 76 -7.97 -12.51 -32.94
C GLN A 76 -8.28 -12.98 -34.37
N GLY A 77 -7.59 -14.02 -34.87
CA GLY A 77 -7.84 -14.62 -36.19
C GLY A 77 -8.90 -15.72 -36.22
N LYS A 78 -9.65 -15.93 -35.13
CA LYS A 78 -10.74 -16.92 -35.02
C LYS A 78 -12.14 -16.29 -34.92
N GLY A 79 -12.25 -14.99 -35.17
CA GLY A 79 -13.52 -14.27 -35.30
C GLY A 79 -13.98 -14.19 -36.74
#